data_AF-A0A4V6P8N2-F1
#
_entry.id   AF-A0A4V6P8N2-F1
#
_cell.length_a   1.000
_cell.length_b   1.000
_cell.length_c   1.000
_cell.angle_alpha   90.00
_cell.angle_beta   90.00
_cell.angle_gamma   90.00
#
_symmetry.space_group_name_H-M   'P 1'
#
loop_
_entity.id
_entity.type
_entity.pdbx_description
1 polymer ?
#
loop_
_entity_poly.entity_id
_entity_poly.type
_entity_poly.pdbx_seq_one_letter_code
_entity_poly.pdbx_strand_id
1 'polypeptide(L)'
;METMKTIKNMHFEHMLWQNQLEFNRRELAIFERFLTQREEKILPHKRAELVGELHHFVRLVNNLLAEISSNEKLMCMEVRAEPVPKNELKEDFKYLREEMFYYDQNYRQFKKDFRSFAAALEIT
;
A
#
# COMPACT_ATOMS: atom_id res chain seq x y z
N MET A 1 32.36 -0.63 2.74
CA MET A 1 31.65 -0.74 4.03
C MET A 1 30.33 0.05 4.03
N GLU A 2 30.25 1.19 3.34
CA GLU A 2 29.07 2.05 3.27
C GLU A 2 27.88 1.45 2.49
N THR A 3 28.13 0.76 1.37
CA THR A 3 27.08 0.13 0.53
C THR A 3 26.27 -0.95 1.26
N MET A 4 26.92 -1.77 2.10
CA MET A 4 26.25 -2.81 2.87
C MET A 4 25.29 -2.24 3.92
N LYS A 5 25.62 -1.08 4.49
CA LYS A 5 24.77 -0.37 5.46
C LYS A 5 23.53 0.21 4.76
N THR A 6 23.70 0.76 3.56
CA THR A 6 22.60 1.28 2.74
C THR A 6 21.61 0.18 2.34
N ILE A 7 22.10 -0.96 1.83
CA ILE A 7 21.25 -2.09 1.43
C ILE A 7 20.47 -2.64 2.64
N LYS A 8 21.12 -2.78 3.81
CA LYS A 8 20.42 -3.21 5.03
C LYS A 8 19.30 -2.27 5.46
N ASN A 9 19.51 -0.96 5.34
CA ASN A 9 18.48 0.02 5.66
C ASN A 9 17.31 -0.04 4.67
N MET A 10 17.60 -0.16 3.37
CA MET A 10 16.57 -0.30 2.32
C MET A 10 15.72 -1.56 2.56
N HIS A 11 16.37 -2.70 2.80
CA HIS A 11 15.68 -3.96 3.13
C HIS A 11 14.80 -3.84 4.38
N PHE A 12 15.31 -3.18 5.44
CA PHE A 12 14.50 -2.94 6.63
C PHE A 12 13.26 -2.09 6.34
N GLU A 13 13.39 -1.01 5.58
CA GLU A 13 12.25 -0.18 5.17
C GLU A 13 11.25 -0.95 4.32
N HIS A 14 11.71 -1.76 3.36
CA HIS A 14 10.84 -2.62 2.56
C HIS A 14 10.04 -3.61 3.42
N MET A 15 10.66 -4.25 4.41
CA MET A 15 9.95 -5.14 5.33
C MET A 15 8.86 -4.38 6.12
N LEU A 16 9.13 -3.16 6.56
CA LEU A 16 8.12 -2.31 7.22
C LEU A 16 6.97 -1.98 6.27
N TRP A 17 7.26 -1.59 5.04
CA TRP A 17 6.24 -1.27 4.04
C TRP A 17 5.40 -2.48 3.64
N GLN A 18 6.01 -3.65 3.44
CA GLN A 18 5.29 -4.90 3.16
C GLN A 18 4.30 -5.22 4.29
N ASN A 19 4.75 -5.14 5.54
CA ASN A 19 3.87 -5.37 6.68
C ASN A 19 2.71 -4.37 6.73
N GLN A 20 2.98 -3.08 6.49
CA GLN A 20 1.94 -2.04 6.46
C GLN A 20 0.93 -2.28 5.33
N LEU A 21 1.40 -2.57 4.12
CA LEU A 21 0.55 -2.81 2.95
C LEU A 21 -0.31 -4.06 3.11
N GLU A 22 0.26 -5.14 3.65
CA GLU A 22 -0.49 -6.35 3.97
C GLU A 22 -1.55 -6.12 5.04
N PHE A 23 -1.24 -5.33 6.06
CA PHE A 23 -2.23 -4.91 7.04
C PHE A 23 -3.37 -4.11 6.38
N ASN A 24 -3.03 -3.12 5.56
CA ASN A 24 -4.01 -2.29 4.85
C ASN A 24 -4.86 -3.12 3.89
N ARG A 25 -4.30 -4.15 3.23
CA ARG A 25 -5.03 -5.10 2.39
C ARG A 25 -6.13 -5.82 3.16
N ARG A 26 -5.81 -6.29 4.38
CA ARG A 26 -6.80 -6.94 5.26
C ARG A 26 -7.86 -5.95 5.74
N GLU A 27 -7.46 -4.73 6.07
CA GLU A 27 -8.38 -3.68 6.47
C GLU A 27 -9.34 -3.28 5.34
N LEU A 28 -8.88 -3.20 4.09
CA LEU A 28 -9.73 -2.99 2.91
C LEU A 28 -10.77 -4.10 2.73
N ALA A 29 -10.40 -5.37 2.96
CA ALA A 29 -11.35 -6.49 2.91
C ALA A 29 -12.43 -6.39 4.00
N ILE A 30 -12.10 -5.83 5.18
CA ILE A 30 -13.08 -5.55 6.24
C ILE A 30 -14.07 -4.48 5.77
N PHE A 31 -13.59 -3.41 5.14
CA PHE A 31 -14.45 -2.35 4.60
C PHE A 31 -15.37 -2.85 3.49
N GLU A 32 -14.86 -3.66 2.56
CA GLU A 32 -15.67 -4.29 1.51
C GLU A 32 -16.78 -5.18 2.11
N ARG A 33 -16.43 -6.00 3.11
CA ARG A 33 -17.41 -6.81 3.83
C ARG A 33 -18.45 -5.95 4.54
N PHE A 34 -18.06 -4.84 5.14
CA PHE A 34 -18.98 -3.89 5.79
C PHE A 34 -20.01 -3.35 4.81
N LEU A 35 -19.59 -2.93 3.60
CA LEU A 35 -20.49 -2.44 2.55
C LEU A 35 -21.44 -3.54 2.05
N THR A 36 -20.92 -4.74 1.84
CA THR A 36 -21.71 -5.89 1.39
C THR A 36 -22.80 -6.26 2.39
N GLN A 37 -22.49 -6.26 3.68
CA GLN A 37 -23.45 -6.58 4.75
C GLN A 37 -24.54 -5.53 4.95
N ARG A 38 -24.37 -4.32 4.39
CA ARG A 38 -25.29 -3.20 4.58
C ARG A 38 -25.80 -2.63 3.25
N GLU A 39 -25.73 -3.43 2.19
CA GLU A 39 -26.07 -2.99 0.83
C GLU A 39 -27.47 -2.35 0.75
N GLU A 40 -28.46 -2.90 1.46
CA GLU A 40 -29.83 -2.38 1.48
C GLU A 40 -29.95 -0.99 2.15
N LYS A 41 -29.01 -0.63 3.03
CA LYS A 41 -29.01 0.66 3.74
C LYS A 41 -28.25 1.75 2.99
N ILE A 42 -27.56 1.42 1.90
CA ILE A 42 -26.66 2.34 1.19
C ILE A 42 -27.25 2.65 -0.17
N LEU A 43 -27.36 3.94 -0.50
CA LEU A 43 -27.82 4.35 -1.82
C LEU A 43 -26.92 3.76 -2.92
N PRO A 44 -27.47 3.19 -4.01
CA PRO A 44 -26.68 2.47 -5.02
C PRO A 44 -25.51 3.26 -5.59
N HIS A 45 -25.69 4.56 -5.86
CA HIS A 45 -24.64 5.43 -6.36
C HIS A 45 -23.50 5.61 -5.34
N LYS A 46 -23.84 5.79 -4.06
CA LYS A 46 -22.84 5.95 -3.00
C LYS A 46 -22.07 4.66 -2.74
N ARG A 47 -22.76 3.51 -2.83
CA ARG A 47 -22.11 2.20 -2.77
C ARG A 47 -21.12 2.01 -3.92
N ALA A 48 -21.51 2.37 -5.14
CA ALA A 48 -20.64 2.25 -6.31
C ALA A 48 -19.37 3.12 -6.18
N GLU A 49 -19.51 4.35 -5.67
CA GLU A 49 -18.39 5.24 -5.36
C GLU A 49 -17.41 4.60 -4.35
N LEU A 50 -17.92 4.15 -3.20
CA LEU A 50 -17.12 3.55 -2.13
C LEU A 50 -16.43 2.24 -2.57
N VAL A 51 -17.14 1.39 -3.33
CA VAL A 51 -16.55 0.17 -3.91
C VAL A 51 -15.47 0.53 -4.94
N GLY A 52 -15.69 1.57 -5.75
CA GLY A 52 -14.70 2.07 -6.69
C GLY A 52 -13.41 2.53 -6.00
N GLU A 53 -13.53 3.28 -4.91
CA GLU A 53 -12.40 3.70 -4.07
C GLU A 53 -11.68 2.50 -3.43
N LEU A 54 -12.42 1.53 -2.88
CA LEU A 54 -11.84 0.31 -2.33
C LEU A 54 -11.01 -0.44 -3.37
N HIS A 55 -11.57 -0.66 -4.57
CA HIS A 55 -10.86 -1.33 -5.66
C HIS A 55 -9.65 -0.53 -6.16
N HIS A 56 -9.68 0.79 -6.06
CA HIS A 56 -8.51 1.61 -6.33
C HIS A 56 -7.40 1.35 -5.31
N PHE A 57 -7.69 1.39 -4.01
CA PHE A 57 -6.69 1.11 -2.98
C PHE A 57 -6.17 -0.33 -3.00
N VAL A 58 -7.02 -1.33 -3.28
CA VAL A 58 -6.57 -2.72 -3.45
C VAL A 58 -5.55 -2.84 -4.59
N ARG A 59 -5.81 -2.18 -5.73
CA ARG A 59 -4.85 -2.14 -6.83
C ARG A 59 -3.54 -1.46 -6.44
N LEU A 60 -3.60 -0.30 -5.78
CA LEU A 60 -2.41 0.40 -5.30
C LEU A 60 -1.57 -0.48 -4.37
N VAL A 61 -2.21 -1.13 -3.39
CA VAL A 61 -1.53 -2.05 -2.47
C VAL A 61 -0.82 -3.18 -3.22
N ASN A 62 -1.50 -3.81 -4.16
CA ASN A 62 -0.92 -4.91 -4.92
C ASN A 62 0.24 -4.45 -5.80
N ASN A 63 0.14 -3.26 -6.41
CA ASN A 63 1.22 -2.68 -7.22
C ASN A 63 2.44 -2.38 -6.36
N LEU A 64 2.27 -1.70 -5.22
CA LEU A 64 3.37 -1.36 -4.31
C LEU A 64 4.05 -2.62 -3.74
N LEU A 65 3.28 -3.66 -3.40
CA LEU A 65 3.85 -4.95 -2.98
C LEU A 65 4.67 -5.61 -4.09
N ALA A 66 4.23 -5.52 -5.35
CA ALA A 66 4.96 -6.05 -6.50
C ALA A 66 6.25 -5.24 -6.78
N GLU A 67 6.20 -3.92 -6.64
CA GLU A 67 7.37 -3.04 -6.77
C GLU A 67 8.40 -3.31 -5.67
N ILE A 68 7.98 -3.37 -4.41
CA ILE A 68 8.87 -3.75 -3.29
C ILE A 68 9.51 -5.11 -3.56
N SER A 69 8.73 -6.10 -3.99
CA SER A 69 9.24 -7.44 -4.30
C SER A 69 10.24 -7.45 -5.46
N SER A 70 10.10 -6.53 -6.41
CA SER A 70 11.03 -6.38 -7.54
C SER A 70 12.34 -5.72 -7.07
N ASN A 71 12.26 -4.67 -6.25
CA ASN A 71 13.43 -4.03 -5.65
C ASN A 71 14.21 -4.97 -4.72
N GLU A 72 13.53 -5.82 -3.94
CA GLU A 72 14.17 -6.86 -3.12
C GLU A 72 14.99 -7.87 -3.96
N LYS A 73 14.48 -8.26 -5.14
CA LYS A 73 15.22 -9.14 -6.05
C LYS A 73 16.48 -8.47 -6.59
N LEU A 74 16.40 -7.19 -6.97
CA LEU A 74 17.55 -6.42 -7.44
C LEU A 74 18.61 -6.25 -6.34
N MET A 75 18.20 -5.96 -5.10
CA MET A 75 19.12 -5.91 -3.96
C MET A 75 19.81 -7.26 -3.70
N CYS A 76 19.08 -8.37 -3.83
CA CYS A 76 19.67 -9.71 -3.73
C CYS A 76 20.75 -9.98 -4.79
N MET A 77 20.56 -9.47 -6.02
CA MET A 77 21.54 -9.60 -7.11
C MET A 77 22.79 -8.76 -6.83
N GLU A 78 22.65 -7.53 -6.32
CA GLU A 78 23.79 -6.69 -5.91
C GLU A 78 24.63 -7.35 -4.81
N VAL A 79 24.00 -7.98 -3.83
CA VAL A 79 24.70 -8.70 -2.75
C VAL A 79 25.46 -9.92 -3.28
N ARG A 80 24.98 -10.54 -4.37
CA ARG A 80 25.64 -11.67 -5.05
C ARG A 80 26.75 -11.23 -6.02
N ALA A 81 27.06 -9.93 -6.07
CA ALA A 81 28.06 -9.33 -6.96
C ALA A 81 27.75 -9.52 -8.46
N GLU A 82 26.48 -9.71 -8.81
CA GLU A 82 26.03 -9.59 -10.19
C GLU A 82 25.99 -8.09 -10.55
N PRO A 83 26.37 -7.70 -11.79
CA PRO A 83 26.46 -6.30 -12.16
C PRO A 83 25.07 -5.66 -12.25
N VAL A 84 24.64 -5.03 -11.17
CA VAL A 84 23.53 -4.05 -11.16
C VAL A 84 24.13 -2.65 -11.03
N PRO A 85 23.71 -1.69 -11.86
CA PRO A 85 24.17 -0.30 -11.73
C PRO A 85 23.66 0.32 -10.42
N LYS A 86 24.57 0.60 -9.47
CA LYS A 86 24.27 1.19 -8.15
C LYS A 86 23.40 2.47 -8.16
N ASN A 87 23.34 3.18 -9.28
CA ASN A 87 22.52 4.38 -9.42
C ASN A 87 21.05 4.05 -9.67
N GLU A 88 20.75 2.94 -10.36
CA GLU A 88 19.38 2.50 -10.62
C GLU A 88 18.69 2.12 -9.31
N LEU A 89 19.37 1.34 -8.46
CA LEU A 89 18.84 0.90 -7.17
C LEU A 89 18.50 2.07 -6.22
N LYS A 90 19.26 3.16 -6.28
CA LYS A 90 19.01 4.35 -5.46
C LYS A 90 17.81 5.17 -5.93
N GLU A 91 17.67 5.35 -7.24
CA GLU A 91 16.54 6.07 -7.82
C GLU A 91 15.24 5.28 -7.64
N ASP A 92 15.27 3.96 -7.86
CA ASP A 92 14.11 3.07 -7.63
C ASP A 92 13.65 3.11 -6.16
N PHE A 93 14.61 3.12 -5.22
CA PHE A 93 14.30 3.23 -3.80
C PHE A 93 13.70 4.59 -3.43
N LYS A 94 14.21 5.68 -4.01
CA LYS A 94 13.69 7.02 -3.78
C LYS A 94 12.25 7.14 -4.31
N TYR A 95 12.01 6.67 -5.53
CA TYR A 95 10.68 6.61 -6.14
C TYR A 95 9.71 5.85 -5.24
N LEU A 96 10.08 4.63 -4.82
CA LEU A 96 9.22 3.80 -3.98
C LEU A 96 8.91 4.44 -2.62
N ARG A 97 9.85 5.18 -2.03
CA ARG A 97 9.62 5.95 -0.81
C ARG A 97 8.58 7.06 -1.01
N GLU A 98 8.65 7.77 -2.13
CA GLU A 98 7.69 8.81 -2.50
C GLU A 98 6.28 8.21 -2.71
N GLU A 99 6.20 7.10 -3.45
CA GLU A 99 4.93 6.38 -3.66
C GLU A 99 4.33 5.88 -2.34
N MET A 100 5.15 5.31 -1.44
CA MET A 100 4.70 4.90 -0.10
C MET A 100 4.21 6.08 0.75
N PHE A 101 4.85 7.25 0.62
CA PHE A 101 4.42 8.47 1.30
C PHE A 101 3.04 8.93 0.80
N TYR A 102 2.85 9.03 -0.52
CA TYR A 102 1.57 9.42 -1.10
C TYR A 102 0.46 8.42 -0.77
N TYR A 103 0.77 7.13 -0.87
CA TYR A 103 -0.15 6.07 -0.48
C TYR A 103 -0.60 6.19 0.98
N ASP A 104 0.31 6.38 1.94
CA ASP A 104 -0.04 6.47 3.37
C ASP A 104 -0.94 7.68 3.64
N GLN A 105 -0.64 8.85 3.06
CA GLN A 105 -1.48 10.04 3.21
C GLN A 105 -2.90 9.81 2.67
N ASN A 106 -3.01 9.29 1.44
CA ASN A 106 -4.28 9.04 0.79
C ASN A 106 -5.09 7.97 1.53
N TYR A 107 -4.43 6.90 1.97
CA TYR A 107 -5.09 5.80 2.69
C TYR A 107 -5.62 6.24 4.07
N ARG A 108 -4.87 7.07 4.79
CA ARG A 108 -5.32 7.65 6.07
C ARG A 108 -6.57 8.51 5.91
N GLN A 109 -6.59 9.33 4.86
CA GLN A 109 -7.74 10.18 4.56
C GLN A 109 -8.96 9.33 4.20
N PHE A 110 -8.81 8.38 3.28
CA PHE A 110 -9.86 7.42 2.93
C PHE A 110 -10.42 6.68 4.16
N LYS A 111 -9.54 6.19 5.03
CA LYS A 111 -9.93 5.49 6.26
C LYS A 111 -10.75 6.37 7.21
N LYS A 112 -10.38 7.64 7.34
CA LYS A 112 -11.12 8.62 8.12
C LYS A 112 -12.52 8.81 7.54
N ASP A 113 -12.61 9.03 6.24
CA ASP A 113 -13.87 9.28 5.54
C ASP A 113 -14.79 8.05 5.58
N PHE A 114 -14.25 6.86 5.39
CA PHE A 114 -14.98 5.60 5.51
C PHE A 114 -15.54 5.40 6.92
N ARG A 115 -14.77 5.70 7.98
CA ARG A 115 -15.24 5.61 9.37
C ARG A 115 -16.34 6.60 9.67
N SER A 116 -16.23 7.83 9.18
CA SER A 116 -17.28 8.84 9.31
C SER A 116 -18.57 8.40 8.59
N PHE A 117 -18.44 7.85 7.38
CA PHE A 117 -19.57 7.26 6.66
C PHE A 117 -20.20 6.10 7.44
N ALA A 118 -19.39 5.16 7.91
CA ALA A 118 -19.87 3.98 8.66
C ALA A 118 -20.62 4.39 9.94
N ALA A 119 -20.11 5.37 10.69
CA ALA A 119 -20.74 5.88 11.90
C ALA A 119 -22.10 6.56 11.59
N ALA A 120 -22.18 7.35 10.50
CA ALA A 120 -23.44 7.97 10.09
C ALA A 120 -24.50 6.92 9.70
N LEU A 121 -24.08 5.82 9.09
CA LEU A 121 -24.95 4.72 8.70
C LEU A 121 -25.52 3.93 9.91
N GLU A 122 -24.84 3.93 11.06
CA GLU A 122 -25.32 3.27 12.29
C GLU A 122 -26.38 4.08 13.04
N ILE A 123 -26.45 5.39 12.79
CA ILE A 123 -27.45 6.29 13.38
C ILE A 123 -28.78 6.24 12.61
N THR A 124 -28.81 5.55 11.45
CA THR A 124 -29.96 5.45 10.53
C THR A 124 -30.57 4.05 10.49
#